data_AF-A0A5E6NJE3-F1
#
_entry.id   AF-A0A5E6NJE3-F1
#
_cell.length_a   1.000
_cell.length_b   1.000
_cell.length_c   1.000
_cell.angle_alpha   90.00
_cell.angle_beta   90.00
_cell.angle_gamma   90.00
#
_symmetry.space_group_name_H-M   'P 1'
#
loop_
_entity.id
_entity.type
_entity.pdbx_description
1 polymer ?
#
loop_
_entity_poly.entity_id
_entity_poly.type
_entity_poly.pdbx_seq_one_letter_code
_entity_poly.pdbx_strand_id
1 'polypeptide(L)'
;MREEFAADFVFPMFRANAIYEGEYLLGTSIARPLISKRLVEIANQVNADAISHGATGKGNDQVRFELNAYALDANIQVIAPWREWDLSSRESLMDYAQKHGIEIDYQKQDKKSPYSMDANLLHISYEGDILEDLGRSQKRICGVGRYRLKTPLIKLNM
;
A
#
# COMPACT_ATOMS: atom_id res chain seq x y z
N MET A 1 -0.77 -15.89 -2.95
CA MET A 1 -0.48 -14.46 -3.24
C MET A 1 0.95 -14.06 -2.92
N ARG A 2 1.57 -14.48 -1.81
CA ARG A 2 2.95 -14.06 -1.47
C ARG A 2 3.99 -14.61 -2.44
N GLU A 3 3.82 -15.87 -2.83
CA GLU A 3 4.69 -16.59 -3.76
C GLU A 3 4.59 -15.99 -5.16
N GLU A 4 3.37 -15.76 -5.63
CA GLU A 4 3.08 -15.07 -6.89
C GLU A 4 3.65 -13.64 -6.90
N PHE A 5 3.49 -12.89 -5.79
CA PHE A 5 4.08 -11.56 -5.67
C PHE A 5 5.60 -11.59 -5.84
N ALA A 6 6.28 -12.52 -5.18
CA ALA A 6 7.73 -12.67 -5.32
C ALA A 6 8.13 -13.09 -6.75
N ALA A 7 7.53 -14.16 -7.26
CA ALA A 7 7.91 -14.80 -8.52
C ALA A 7 7.59 -13.95 -9.75
N ASP A 8 6.39 -13.35 -9.80
CA ASP A 8 5.83 -12.76 -11.01
C ASP A 8 5.88 -11.23 -11.02
N PHE A 9 6.18 -10.59 -9.88
CA PHE A 9 6.24 -9.13 -9.77
C PHE A 9 7.62 -8.66 -9.28
N VAL A 10 8.07 -9.13 -8.11
CA VAL A 10 9.34 -8.67 -7.51
C VAL A 10 10.56 -9.11 -8.31
N PHE A 11 10.69 -10.40 -8.64
CA PHE A 11 11.86 -10.89 -9.37
C PHE A 11 11.98 -10.30 -10.79
N PRO A 12 10.91 -10.16 -11.59
CA PRO A 12 10.96 -9.42 -12.85
C PRO A 12 11.38 -7.95 -12.67
N MET A 13 10.81 -7.24 -11.68
CA MET A 13 11.16 -5.85 -11.40
C MET A 13 12.65 -5.67 -11.08
N PHE A 14 13.22 -6.59 -10.27
CA PHE A 14 14.65 -6.57 -9.95
C PHE A 14 15.53 -6.95 -11.13
N ARG A 15 15.13 -7.89 -11.98
CA ARG A 15 15.86 -8.19 -13.22
C ARG A 15 15.94 -6.99 -14.16
N ALA A 16 14.92 -6.13 -14.14
CA ALA A 16 14.90 -4.88 -14.89
C ALA A 16 15.69 -3.74 -14.21
N ASN A 17 16.23 -3.96 -13.00
CA ASN A 17 16.84 -2.92 -12.17
C ASN A 17 15.93 -1.69 -12.04
N ALA A 18 14.62 -1.90 -11.85
CA ALA A 18 13.67 -0.79 -11.80
C ALA A 18 13.87 0.05 -10.54
N ILE A 19 14.20 1.32 -10.74
CA ILE A 19 14.38 2.31 -9.68
C ILE A 19 13.66 3.59 -10.13
N TYR A 20 12.77 4.09 -9.30
CA TYR A 20 12.06 5.34 -9.54
C TYR A 20 12.86 6.52 -8.98
N GLU A 21 13.09 7.54 -9.81
CA GLU A 21 13.83 8.76 -9.48
C GLU A 21 15.19 8.50 -8.80
N GLY A 22 15.84 7.37 -9.14
CA GLY A 22 17.18 7.01 -8.65
C GLY A 22 17.24 6.47 -7.21
N GLU A 23 16.14 6.51 -6.44
CA GLU A 23 16.17 6.14 -5.01
C GLU A 23 15.07 5.15 -4.60
N TYR A 24 13.90 5.18 -5.24
CA TYR A 24 12.73 4.42 -4.76
C TYR A 24 12.58 3.07 -5.47
N LEU A 25 12.63 1.98 -4.70
CA LEU A 25 12.52 0.59 -5.18
C LEU A 25 11.06 0.10 -5.37
N LEU A 26 10.11 1.03 -5.52
CA LEU A 26 8.74 0.74 -6.00
C LEU A 26 7.91 -0.26 -5.17
N GLY A 27 8.24 -0.46 -3.89
CA GLY A 27 7.64 -1.54 -3.08
C GLY A 27 6.11 -1.47 -2.93
N THR A 28 5.52 -0.28 -2.86
CA THR A 28 4.07 -0.10 -2.80
C THR A 28 3.49 -0.26 -4.19
N SER A 29 4.10 0.42 -5.16
CA SER A 29 3.66 0.45 -6.57
C SER A 29 3.53 -0.94 -7.18
N ILE A 30 4.50 -1.82 -6.94
CA ILE A 30 4.57 -3.15 -7.56
C ILE A 30 3.57 -4.16 -6.97
N ALA A 31 3.09 -3.92 -5.74
CA ALA A 31 2.10 -4.78 -5.10
C ALA A 31 0.67 -4.54 -5.61
N ARG A 32 0.33 -3.30 -6.00
CA ARG A 32 -1.05 -2.93 -6.38
C ARG A 32 -1.59 -3.66 -7.62
N PRO A 33 -0.81 -3.85 -8.70
CA PRO A 33 -1.25 -4.65 -9.85
C PRO A 33 -1.72 -6.07 -9.47
N LEU A 34 -1.01 -6.76 -8.58
CA LEU A 34 -1.41 -8.10 -8.13
C LEU A 34 -2.71 -8.07 -7.33
N ILE A 35 -2.93 -7.05 -6.51
CA ILE A 35 -4.18 -6.91 -5.75
C ILE A 35 -5.34 -6.64 -6.71
N SER A 36 -5.19 -5.71 -7.67
CA SER A 36 -6.20 -5.46 -8.71
C SER A 36 -6.51 -6.72 -9.51
N LYS A 37 -5.48 -7.48 -9.89
CA LYS A 37 -5.65 -8.77 -10.59
C LYS A 37 -6.56 -9.71 -9.82
N ARG A 38 -6.30 -9.91 -8.53
CA ARG A 38 -7.12 -10.79 -7.70
C ARG A 38 -8.53 -10.24 -7.47
N LEU A 39 -8.72 -8.92 -7.38
CA LEU A 39 -10.05 -8.32 -7.28
C LEU A 39 -10.89 -8.61 -8.53
N VAL A 40 -10.35 -8.37 -9.72
CA VAL A 40 -11.05 -8.63 -11.00
C VAL A 40 -11.32 -10.12 -11.19
N GLU A 41 -10.35 -10.99 -10.90
CA GLU A 41 -10.53 -12.44 -10.98
C GLU A 41 -11.66 -12.94 -10.07
N ILE A 42 -11.73 -12.43 -8.84
CA ILE A 42 -12.80 -12.80 -7.90
C ILE A 42 -14.14 -12.24 -8.37
N ALA A 43 -14.19 -10.99 -8.83
CA ALA A 43 -15.41 -10.39 -9.37
C ALA A 43 -16.01 -11.25 -10.50
N ASN A 44 -15.17 -11.69 -11.43
CA ASN A 44 -15.59 -12.59 -12.50
C ASN A 44 -16.06 -13.96 -11.99
N GLN A 45 -15.41 -14.52 -10.98
CA GLN A 45 -15.81 -15.81 -10.39
C GLN A 45 -17.18 -15.76 -9.70
N VAL A 46 -17.51 -14.62 -9.08
CA VAL A 46 -18.77 -14.44 -8.35
C VAL A 46 -19.85 -13.75 -9.20
N ASN A 47 -19.55 -13.45 -10.47
CA ASN A 47 -20.40 -12.65 -11.37
C ASN A 47 -20.80 -11.29 -10.77
N ALA A 48 -19.85 -10.59 -10.15
CA ALA A 48 -20.05 -9.23 -9.67
C ALA A 48 -19.87 -8.22 -10.82
N ASP A 49 -20.72 -7.20 -10.83
CA ASP A 49 -20.65 -6.11 -11.80
C ASP A 49 -19.55 -5.07 -11.48
N ALA A 50 -19.08 -5.05 -10.23
CA ALA A 50 -18.19 -4.01 -9.72
C ALA A 50 -17.15 -4.54 -8.72
N ILE A 51 -16.03 -3.81 -8.64
CA ILE A 51 -15.05 -3.91 -7.56
C ILE A 51 -15.00 -2.59 -6.77
N SER A 52 -14.52 -2.64 -5.53
CA SER A 52 -14.31 -1.44 -4.71
C SER A 52 -12.94 -1.42 -4.04
N HIS A 53 -12.36 -0.23 -3.89
CA HIS A 53 -11.11 -0.03 -3.15
C HIS A 53 -11.19 1.13 -2.15
N GLY A 54 -10.42 1.02 -1.06
CA GLY A 54 -10.33 2.03 0.00
C GLY A 54 -9.18 3.03 -0.15
N ALA A 55 -8.51 3.11 -1.31
CA ALA A 55 -7.46 4.11 -1.54
C ALA A 55 -8.03 5.54 -1.43
N THR A 56 -7.24 6.46 -0.85
CA THR A 56 -7.66 7.86 -0.67
C THR A 56 -7.71 8.60 -2.01
N GLY A 57 -8.61 9.57 -2.13
CA GLY A 57 -8.79 10.37 -3.37
C GLY A 57 -7.61 11.28 -3.74
N LYS A 58 -6.59 11.39 -2.88
CA LYS A 58 -5.39 12.22 -3.10
C LYS A 58 -4.11 11.40 -3.36
N GLY A 59 -4.17 10.08 -3.12
CA GLY A 59 -3.00 9.21 -3.21
C GLY A 59 -2.81 8.60 -4.59
N ASN A 60 -1.61 8.04 -4.82
CA ASN A 60 -1.27 7.35 -6.06
C ASN A 60 -1.98 5.98 -6.20
N ASP A 61 -2.36 5.36 -5.09
CA ASP A 61 -2.92 4.00 -5.10
C ASP A 61 -4.26 3.89 -5.83
N GLN A 62 -5.09 4.94 -5.83
CA GLN A 62 -6.35 4.93 -6.59
C GLN A 62 -6.08 4.71 -8.09
N VAL A 63 -5.10 5.42 -8.64
CA VAL A 63 -4.72 5.32 -10.06
C VAL A 63 -4.16 3.94 -10.36
N ARG A 64 -3.34 3.40 -9.45
CA ARG A 64 -2.79 2.04 -9.58
C ARG A 64 -3.89 1.00 -9.57
N PHE A 65 -4.88 1.11 -8.69
CA PHE A 65 -5.98 0.15 -8.64
C PHE A 65 -6.81 0.18 -9.91
N GLU A 66 -7.26 1.37 -10.31
CA GLU A 66 -8.18 1.59 -11.41
C GLU A 66 -7.56 1.27 -12.77
N LEU A 67 -6.35 1.76 -13.07
CA LEU A 67 -5.71 1.46 -14.35
C LEU A 67 -5.45 -0.03 -14.51
N ASN A 68 -5.05 -0.73 -13.44
CA ASN A 68 -4.85 -2.18 -13.51
C ASN A 68 -6.18 -2.93 -13.64
N ALA A 69 -7.26 -2.46 -12.98
CA ALA A 69 -8.57 -3.06 -13.13
C ALA A 69 -9.07 -2.97 -14.56
N TYR A 70 -9.05 -1.76 -15.15
CA TYR A 70 -9.49 -1.53 -16.53
C TYR A 70 -8.61 -2.21 -17.57
N ALA A 71 -7.32 -2.41 -17.28
CA ALA A 71 -6.43 -3.18 -18.16
C ALA A 71 -6.77 -4.68 -18.19
N LEU A 72 -7.40 -5.21 -17.14
CA LEU A 72 -7.78 -6.62 -17.03
C LEU A 72 -9.22 -6.87 -17.47
N ASP A 73 -10.11 -5.94 -17.14
CA ASP A 73 -11.50 -5.93 -17.58
C ASP A 73 -11.95 -4.49 -17.81
N ALA A 74 -12.09 -4.10 -19.08
CA ALA A 74 -12.49 -2.75 -19.45
C ALA A 74 -13.95 -2.42 -19.10
N ASN A 75 -14.78 -3.43 -18.82
CA ASN A 75 -16.20 -3.25 -18.51
C ASN A 75 -16.48 -3.22 -17.00
N ILE A 76 -15.51 -3.57 -16.16
CA ILE A 76 -15.73 -3.66 -14.72
C ILE A 76 -15.97 -2.27 -14.12
N GLN A 77 -17.01 -2.13 -13.33
CA GLN A 77 -17.25 -0.88 -12.62
C GLN A 77 -16.34 -0.78 -11.38
N VAL A 78 -15.68 0.36 -11.19
CA VAL A 78 -14.87 0.62 -9.98
C VAL A 78 -15.58 1.64 -9.09
N ILE A 79 -15.82 1.24 -7.83
CA ILE A 79 -16.43 2.09 -6.79
C ILE A 79 -15.34 2.52 -5.81
N ALA A 80 -15.17 3.84 -5.65
CA ALA A 80 -14.14 4.42 -4.78
C ALA A 80 -14.79 5.32 -3.72
N PRO A 81 -15.21 4.77 -2.56
CA PRO A 81 -16.00 5.49 -1.56
C PRO A 81 -15.38 6.81 -1.09
N TRP A 82 -14.05 6.88 -0.99
CA TRP A 82 -13.33 8.12 -0.62
C TRP A 82 -13.52 9.30 -1.58
N ARG A 83 -14.02 9.07 -2.79
CA ARG A 83 -14.37 10.12 -3.76
C ARG A 83 -15.86 10.39 -3.86
N GLU A 84 -16.69 9.45 -3.41
CA GLU A 84 -18.14 9.50 -3.58
C GLU A 84 -18.87 9.92 -2.30
N TRP A 85 -18.29 9.66 -1.13
CA TRP A 85 -18.96 9.86 0.16
C TRP A 85 -18.58 11.16 0.84
N ASP A 86 -19.52 11.71 1.61
CA ASP A 86 -19.32 12.89 2.47
C ASP A 86 -18.70 12.55 3.84
N LEU A 87 -17.92 11.46 3.94
CA LEU A 87 -17.22 11.07 5.17
C LEU A 87 -15.81 11.66 5.18
N SER A 88 -15.69 12.90 5.63
CA SER A 88 -14.47 13.70 5.54
C SER A 88 -13.58 13.68 6.79
N SER A 89 -14.07 13.18 7.93
CA SER A 89 -13.32 13.17 9.19
C SER A 89 -13.36 11.83 9.90
N ARG A 90 -12.40 11.63 10.82
CA ARG A 90 -12.40 10.43 11.67
C ARG A 90 -13.65 10.38 12.54
N GLU A 91 -14.13 11.50 13.08
CA GLU A 91 -15.39 11.52 13.85
C GLU A 91 -16.55 11.05 12.98
N SER A 92 -16.68 11.55 11.74
CA SER A 92 -17.75 11.13 10.83
C SER A 92 -17.72 9.63 10.53
N LEU A 93 -16.53 9.03 10.45
CA LEU A 93 -16.37 7.57 10.26
C LEU A 93 -16.74 6.78 11.51
N MET A 94 -16.42 7.30 12.71
CA MET A 94 -16.79 6.67 13.99
C MET A 94 -18.32 6.71 14.19
N ASP A 95 -18.94 7.85 13.91
CA ASP A 95 -20.41 8.01 13.99
C ASP A 95 -21.11 7.10 12.99
N TYR A 96 -20.59 7.02 11.76
CA TYR A 96 -21.10 6.11 10.74
C TYR A 96 -21.01 4.65 11.22
N ALA A 97 -19.85 4.24 11.76
CA ALA A 97 -19.66 2.89 12.27
C ALA A 97 -20.61 2.56 13.43
N GLN A 98 -20.76 3.48 14.38
CA GLN A 98 -21.69 3.32 15.50
C GLN A 98 -23.13 3.19 15.03
N LYS A 99 -23.56 4.05 14.10
CA LYS A 99 -24.92 4.05 13.55
C LYS A 99 -25.26 2.75 12.81
N HIS A 100 -24.27 2.12 12.18
CA HIS A 100 -24.46 0.88 11.40
C HIS A 100 -24.01 -0.38 12.15
N GLY A 101 -23.66 -0.28 13.45
CA GLY A 101 -23.26 -1.43 14.26
C GLY A 101 -21.94 -2.07 13.83
N ILE A 102 -21.02 -1.31 13.22
CA ILE A 102 -19.68 -1.78 12.84
C ILE A 102 -18.79 -1.69 14.09
N GLU A 103 -18.31 -2.84 14.56
CA GLU A 103 -17.42 -2.91 15.71
C GLU A 103 -16.04 -2.32 15.39
N ILE A 104 -15.56 -1.42 16.26
CA ILE A 104 -14.23 -0.81 16.14
C ILE A 104 -13.38 -1.24 17.32
N ASP A 105 -12.17 -1.73 17.04
CA ASP A 105 -11.17 -2.06 18.05
C ASP A 105 -10.59 -0.77 18.67
N TYR A 106 -11.22 -0.32 19.76
CA TYR A 106 -10.82 0.88 20.48
C TYR A 106 -9.43 0.77 21.14
N GLN A 107 -8.91 -0.43 21.39
CA GLN A 107 -7.62 -0.62 22.07
C GLN A 107 -6.41 -0.13 21.25
N LYS A 108 -6.60 0.07 19.94
CA LYS A 108 -5.58 0.63 19.05
C LYS A 108 -5.60 2.16 18.98
N GLN A 109 -6.57 2.84 19.60
CA GLN A 109 -6.68 4.30 19.51
C GLN A 109 -5.63 5.03 20.36
N ASP A 110 -5.31 4.52 21.55
CA ASP A 110 -4.26 5.08 22.42
C ASP A 110 -2.83 4.86 21.88
N LYS A 111 -2.68 3.96 20.89
CA LYS A 111 -1.42 3.64 20.21
C LYS A 111 -1.48 4.02 18.73
N LYS A 112 -1.96 5.22 18.43
CA LYS A 112 -1.94 5.74 17.05
C LYS A 112 -0.48 5.78 16.57
N SER A 113 -0.18 5.04 15.49
CA SER A 113 1.05 5.29 14.74
C SER A 113 0.97 6.72 14.20
N PRO A 114 1.99 7.57 14.43
CA PRO A 114 1.99 8.93 13.87
C PRO A 114 2.11 8.90 12.33
N TYR A 115 2.47 7.76 11.75
CA TYR A 115 2.69 7.60 10.32
C TYR A 115 1.57 6.81 9.65
N SER A 116 1.24 7.20 8.42
CA SER A 116 0.61 6.32 7.43
C SER A 116 1.64 5.28 6.99
N MET A 117 1.24 4.02 6.87
CA MET A 117 2.15 2.91 6.61
C MET A 117 1.55 1.92 5.62
N ASP A 118 2.35 1.50 4.65
CA ASP A 118 2.08 0.34 3.80
C ASP A 118 3.16 -0.71 4.06
N ALA A 119 2.76 -1.98 4.23
CA ALA A 119 3.68 -3.07 4.52
C ALA A 119 3.34 -4.27 3.65
N ASN A 120 4.35 -4.81 2.98
CA ASN A 120 4.23 -6.05 2.22
C ASN A 120 5.53 -6.86 2.33
N LEU A 121 5.64 -7.95 1.58
CA LEU A 121 6.81 -8.85 1.64
C LEU A 121 8.12 -8.13 1.28
N LEU A 122 8.07 -7.10 0.43
CA LEU A 122 9.22 -6.41 -0.12
C LEU A 122 9.69 -5.24 0.75
N HIS A 123 8.76 -4.47 1.35
CA HIS A 123 9.14 -3.28 2.13
C HIS A 123 8.08 -2.87 3.16
N ILE A 124 8.45 -1.85 3.94
CA ILE A 124 7.50 -1.02 4.70
C ILE A 124 7.76 0.43 4.33
N SER A 125 6.71 1.17 3.98
CA SER A 125 6.75 2.62 3.82
C SER A 125 6.18 3.33 5.05
N TYR A 126 6.66 4.54 5.28
CA TYR A 126 6.18 5.45 6.31
C TYR A 126 6.05 6.83 5.67
N GLU A 127 4.89 7.47 5.83
CA GLU A 127 4.62 8.82 5.31
C GLU A 127 3.69 9.58 6.27
N GLY A 128 3.51 10.88 6.03
CA GLY A 128 2.60 11.72 6.80
C GLY A 128 3.17 12.29 8.10
N ASP A 129 2.38 13.19 8.70
CA ASP A 129 2.64 13.88 9.96
C ASP A 129 4.03 14.55 9.95
N ILE A 130 4.91 14.20 10.89
CA ILE A 130 6.23 14.83 11.02
C ILE A 130 7.16 14.56 9.83
N LEU A 131 6.83 13.62 8.94
CA LEU A 131 7.63 13.29 7.75
C LEU A 131 7.36 14.23 6.56
N GLU A 132 6.28 15.01 6.63
CA GLU A 132 5.99 16.04 5.62
C GLU A 132 6.90 17.27 5.76
N ASP A 133 7.51 17.47 6.93
CA ASP A 133 8.47 18.54 7.18
C ASP A 133 9.90 18.08 6.84
N LEU A 134 10.33 18.38 5.60
CA LEU A 134 11.67 18.06 5.09
C LEU A 134 12.81 18.73 5.87
N GLY A 135 12.54 19.75 6.68
CA GLY A 135 13.52 20.45 7.51
C GLY A 135 13.84 19.74 8.83
N ARG A 136 13.04 18.74 9.21
CA ARG A 136 13.26 17.97 10.45
C ARG A 136 14.05 16.70 10.17
N SER A 137 15.13 16.50 10.94
CA SER A 137 15.88 15.24 10.92
C SER A 137 15.00 14.09 11.38
N GLN A 138 14.93 13.01 10.59
CA GLN A 138 14.22 11.80 10.99
C GLN A 138 14.77 11.24 12.30
N LYS A 139 13.90 11.09 13.32
CA LYS A 139 14.18 10.17 14.43
C LYS A 139 14.21 8.74 13.86
N ARG A 140 14.93 7.80 14.48
CA ARG A 140 14.96 6.40 14.02
C ARG A 140 13.53 5.83 13.91
N ILE A 141 13.04 5.66 12.68
CA ILE A 141 11.79 4.94 12.36
C ILE A 141 12.22 3.52 12.00
N CYS A 142 12.07 2.55 12.91
CA CYS A 142 12.37 1.15 12.61
C CYS A 142 11.52 0.22 13.47
N GLY A 143 10.49 -0.37 12.87
CA GLY A 143 9.73 -1.51 13.40
C GLY A 143 10.15 -2.86 12.83
N VAL A 144 11.01 -2.88 11.80
CA VAL A 144 11.56 -4.11 11.20
C VAL A 144 13.08 -4.04 11.21
N GLY A 145 13.70 -5.18 11.54
CA GLY A 145 15.06 -5.31 12.05
C GLY A 145 16.14 -4.53 11.29
N ARG A 146 17.16 -4.12 12.06
CA ARG A 146 18.42 -3.60 11.54
C ARG A 146 19.09 -4.64 10.63
N TYR A 147 18.84 -4.58 9.33
CA TYR A 147 19.84 -5.05 8.36
C TYR A 147 20.66 -3.85 7.93
N ARG A 148 21.58 -3.43 8.81
CA ARG A 148 22.79 -2.78 8.33
C ARG A 148 23.53 -3.90 7.61
N LEU A 149 23.48 -3.93 6.28
CA LEU A 149 24.44 -4.69 5.47
C LEU A 149 25.82 -4.10 5.79
N LYS A 150 26.40 -4.49 6.93
CA LYS A 150 27.84 -4.51 7.09
C LYS A 150 28.28 -5.65 6.21
N THR A 151 28.55 -5.36 4.94
CA THR A 151 29.38 -6.22 4.11
C THR A 151 30.60 -6.56 4.96
N PRO A 152 30.86 -7.84 5.31
CA PRO A 152 32.15 -8.18 5.87
C PRO A 152 33.16 -7.84 4.77
N LEU A 153 34.04 -6.88 5.05
CA LEU A 153 35.27 -6.73 4.27
C LEU A 153 36.06 -8.02 4.50
N ILE A 154 35.84 -9.02 3.64
CA ILE A 154 36.77 -10.12 3.46
C ILE A 154 38.01 -9.45 2.87
N LYS A 155 39.01 -9.18 3.71
CA LYS A 155 40.36 -8.87 3.24
C LYS A 155 40.83 -10.09 2.46
N LEU A 156 40.82 -9.98 1.13
CA LEU A 156 41.70 -10.78 0.29
C LEU A 156 43.12 -10.35 0.64
N ASN A 157 43.81 -11.17 1.44
CA ASN A 157 45.26 -11.10 1.53
C ASN A 157 45.80 -11.56 0.16
N MET A 158 46.33 -10.61 -0.61
CA MET A 158 47.43 -10.90 -1.55
C MET A 158 48.73 -11.01 -0.75
#